data_AF-A0A1J4UGG1-F1
#
_entry.id   AF-A0A1J4UGG1-F1
#
_cell.length_a   1.000
_cell.length_b   1.000
_cell.length_c   1.000
_cell.angle_alpha   90.00
_cell.angle_beta   90.00
_cell.angle_gamma   90.00
#
_symmetry.space_group_name_H-M   'P 1'
#
loop_
_entity.id
_entity.type
_entity.pdbx_description
1 polymer ?
#
loop_
_entity_poly.entity_id
_entity_poly.type
_entity_poly.pdbx_seq_one_letter_code
_entity_poly.pdbx_strand_id
1 'polypeptide(L)'
;MHNIFTDMGLILIFSLIGSIISLRYRSPTVIGLLLAGALVGPHALSIVQSGEAIEIFSELGGALLLFTIGVGFSISNMVRQSFRALMITAFKMGLVFLISYLFSLLFGLPVADALIIGFVLSITSTAIFAGLVKDEFKNRPEVKLLFSVLVIEDIVGVVILTFFSSMKVEAVKSISTGVFVPIAFSVVFLGIAYIIFERLVRRFMWHVDNLNSSDALILAAFSVAFVLAFVSHMLGLSFGIGAFLGGSLVASVPVFKKVEHLLVPFNTIFASFFFFSVGMLFDWKAALGAIWLLLALNIINLLAKFAGTYFSTYLLGFDSKSAAFSALAMLSVGEFSILIAKEAAPSSSIDVVSLTTAIVMISAFFSSRLLSRERTIYPFLSSLFPRSERTPFRRLSGYLRNLMLYLEPGGRGFRRFLEQGSRLIFYGLLAAVVAGLTFIFSSIAPKTGILVAGAAMYDVVRIVGLLLFIAPFSAAVLAIKEILETAAEAFLQNECSALETGKRAKRALSLFALFFFTAFIIPIIFALISLPPIFYSIAAIPFAISILFLWDASRTAAFILRESPLKRRLLERRR
;
A
#
# COMPACT_ATOMS: atom_id res chain seq x y z
N MET A 1 -42.30 9.11 2.46
CA MET A 1 -41.61 9.76 1.33
C MET A 1 -40.15 9.94 1.74
N HIS A 2 -39.30 8.96 1.48
CA HIS A 2 -37.85 9.15 1.64
C HIS A 2 -37.37 9.83 0.38
N ASN A 3 -37.06 11.11 0.49
CA ASN A 3 -36.41 11.88 -0.55
C ASN A 3 -34.92 11.94 -0.19
N ILE A 4 -34.03 11.90 -1.17
CA ILE A 4 -32.58 11.93 -0.94
C ILE A 4 -32.14 13.11 -0.03
N PHE A 5 -32.86 14.24 -0.07
CA PHE A 5 -32.63 15.38 0.81
C PHE A 5 -32.93 15.08 2.30
N THR A 6 -33.99 14.32 2.60
CA THR A 6 -34.30 13.93 3.98
C THR A 6 -33.26 12.96 4.50
N ASP A 7 -32.82 12.01 3.66
CA ASP A 7 -31.80 11.03 4.02
C ASP A 7 -30.46 11.71 4.28
N MET A 8 -30.07 12.69 3.45
CA MET A 8 -28.87 13.51 3.68
C MET A 8 -28.91 14.21 5.05
N GLY A 9 -30.05 14.81 5.40
CA GLY A 9 -30.25 15.46 6.69
C GLY A 9 -30.10 14.48 7.86
N LEU A 10 -30.72 13.31 7.75
CA LEU A 10 -30.60 12.24 8.76
C LEU A 10 -29.17 11.75 8.90
N ILE A 11 -28.47 11.50 7.78
CA ILE A 11 -27.06 11.09 7.76
C ILE A 11 -26.21 12.08 8.56
N LEU A 12 -26.35 13.38 8.32
CA LEU A 12 -25.57 14.41 9.03
C LEU A 12 -25.91 14.49 10.52
N ILE A 13 -27.19 14.44 10.88
CA ILE A 13 -27.63 14.50 12.28
C ILE A 13 -27.09 13.28 13.06
N PHE A 14 -27.28 12.08 12.53
CA PHE A 14 -26.79 10.87 13.20
C PHE A 14 -25.26 10.74 13.16
N SER A 15 -24.61 11.26 12.12
CA SER A 15 -23.14 11.40 12.07
C SER A 15 -22.62 12.30 13.20
N LEU A 16 -23.28 13.43 13.46
CA LEU A 16 -22.96 14.32 14.57
C LEU A 16 -23.14 13.60 15.91
N ILE A 17 -24.27 12.92 16.11
CA ILE A 17 -24.55 12.15 17.34
C ILE A 17 -23.47 11.09 17.57
N GLY A 18 -23.17 10.27 16.54
CA GLY A 18 -22.14 9.23 16.61
C GLY A 18 -20.75 9.79 16.91
N SER A 19 -20.42 10.94 16.30
CA SER A 19 -19.16 11.65 16.53
C SER A 19 -19.05 12.17 17.96
N ILE A 20 -20.11 12.80 18.49
CA ILE A 20 -20.17 13.27 19.89
C ILE A 20 -19.99 12.10 20.87
N ILE A 21 -20.66 10.99 20.63
CA ILE A 21 -20.53 9.77 21.44
C ILE A 21 -19.07 9.29 21.43
N SER A 22 -18.44 9.21 20.24
CA SER A 22 -17.06 8.77 20.12
C SER A 22 -16.08 9.67 20.87
N LEU A 23 -16.24 10.99 20.72
CA LEU A 23 -15.44 11.98 21.44
C LEU A 23 -15.59 11.83 22.96
N ARG A 24 -16.81 11.60 23.45
CA ARG A 24 -17.09 11.36 24.88
C ARG A 24 -16.35 10.13 25.42
N TYR A 25 -16.21 9.08 24.61
CA TYR A 25 -15.47 7.85 24.97
C TYR A 25 -13.97 7.90 24.62
N ARG A 26 -13.45 9.05 24.16
CA ARG A 26 -12.06 9.22 23.68
C ARG A 26 -11.69 8.25 22.56
N SER A 27 -12.65 7.98 21.69
CA SER A 27 -12.51 7.14 20.51
C SER A 27 -12.45 8.00 19.25
N PRO A 28 -11.76 7.56 18.18
CA PRO A 28 -11.79 8.23 16.88
C PRO A 28 -13.22 8.41 16.37
N THR A 29 -13.52 9.57 15.77
CA THR A 29 -14.86 9.92 15.25
C THR A 29 -15.36 8.93 14.20
N VAL A 30 -14.46 8.36 13.39
CA VAL A 30 -14.75 7.33 12.38
C VAL A 30 -15.53 6.15 12.96
N ILE A 31 -15.22 5.72 14.19
CA ILE A 31 -15.94 4.62 14.86
C ILE A 31 -17.41 5.00 15.07
N GLY A 32 -17.66 6.24 15.52
CA GLY A 32 -19.00 6.75 15.73
C GLY A 32 -19.81 6.89 14.46
N LEU A 33 -19.18 7.34 13.38
CA LEU A 33 -19.80 7.45 12.06
C LEU A 33 -20.23 6.07 11.55
N LEU A 34 -19.33 5.09 11.58
CA LEU A 34 -19.61 3.73 11.14
C LEU A 34 -20.70 3.08 12.00
N LEU A 35 -20.63 3.21 13.34
CA LEU A 35 -21.64 2.63 14.25
C LEU A 35 -23.00 3.28 14.09
N ALA A 36 -23.04 4.61 13.94
CA ALA A 36 -24.28 5.32 13.70
C ALA A 36 -24.92 4.86 12.38
N GLY A 37 -24.13 4.74 11.31
CA GLY A 37 -24.58 4.18 10.04
C GLY A 37 -25.12 2.76 10.18
N ALA A 38 -24.38 1.88 10.87
CA ALA A 38 -24.77 0.49 11.09
C ALA A 38 -26.07 0.35 11.88
N LEU A 39 -26.35 1.25 12.83
CA LEU A 39 -27.58 1.24 13.61
C LEU A 39 -28.77 1.87 12.85
N VAL A 40 -28.55 2.97 12.16
CA VAL A 40 -29.60 3.75 11.47
C VAL A 40 -29.97 3.14 10.11
N GLY A 41 -29.03 2.42 9.50
CA GLY A 41 -29.16 1.82 8.19
C GLY A 41 -30.19 0.69 8.08
N PRO A 42 -30.39 0.16 6.86
CA PRO A 42 -31.46 -0.79 6.53
C PRO A 42 -31.31 -2.16 7.22
N HIS A 43 -30.11 -2.54 7.67
CA HIS A 43 -29.87 -3.81 8.34
C HIS A 43 -30.11 -3.78 9.86
N ALA A 44 -30.55 -2.64 10.42
CA ALA A 44 -30.88 -2.48 11.84
C ALA A 44 -32.19 -1.72 12.04
N LEU A 45 -32.15 -0.44 12.44
CA LEU A 45 -33.35 0.36 12.75
C LEU A 45 -34.12 0.75 11.49
N SER A 46 -33.52 0.64 10.30
CA SER A 46 -34.16 0.95 9.01
C SER A 46 -34.76 2.36 8.96
N ILE A 47 -34.08 3.33 9.59
CA ILE A 47 -34.51 4.74 9.59
C ILE A 47 -34.21 5.37 8.24
N VAL A 48 -33.03 5.07 7.68
CA VAL A 48 -32.65 5.43 6.31
C VAL A 48 -32.58 4.14 5.49
N GLN A 49 -33.44 4.05 4.46
CA GLN A 49 -33.66 2.82 3.68
C GLN A 49 -33.27 2.97 2.19
N SER A 50 -32.94 4.18 1.73
CA SER A 50 -32.68 4.44 0.32
C SER A 50 -31.31 3.88 -0.10
N GLY A 51 -31.34 2.79 -0.89
CA GLY A 51 -30.13 2.25 -1.51
C GLY A 51 -29.39 3.28 -2.36
N GLU A 52 -30.14 4.14 -3.05
CA GLU A 52 -29.60 5.24 -3.86
C GLU A 52 -28.78 6.25 -3.05
N ALA A 53 -29.26 6.66 -1.86
CA ALA A 53 -28.50 7.58 -1.01
C ALA A 53 -27.21 6.91 -0.49
N ILE A 54 -27.29 5.64 -0.10
CA ILE A 54 -26.12 4.88 0.35
C ILE A 54 -25.06 4.83 -0.76
N GLU A 55 -25.48 4.53 -1.99
CA GLU A 55 -24.59 4.45 -3.14
C GLU A 55 -23.95 5.80 -3.45
N ILE A 56 -24.75 6.85 -3.63
CA ILE A 56 -24.28 8.20 -3.96
C ILE A 56 -23.33 8.74 -2.88
N PHE A 57 -23.72 8.69 -1.60
CA PHE A 57 -22.92 9.27 -0.53
C PHE A 57 -21.67 8.43 -0.19
N SER A 58 -21.71 7.10 -0.33
CA SER A 58 -20.52 6.27 -0.15
C SER A 58 -19.53 6.41 -1.32
N GLU A 59 -19.99 6.62 -2.54
CA GLU A 59 -19.10 6.83 -3.69
C GLU A 59 -18.53 8.25 -3.70
N LEU A 60 -19.39 9.27 -3.56
CA LEU A 60 -18.98 10.68 -3.52
C LEU A 60 -18.07 10.96 -2.31
N GLY A 61 -18.50 10.56 -1.11
CA GLY A 61 -17.73 10.76 0.12
C GLY A 61 -16.39 10.03 0.06
N GLY A 62 -16.38 8.78 -0.46
CA GLY A 62 -15.16 7.99 -0.60
C GLY A 62 -14.17 8.61 -1.58
N ALA A 63 -14.65 9.12 -2.71
CA ALA A 63 -13.82 9.80 -3.69
C ALA A 63 -13.25 11.13 -3.19
N LEU A 64 -14.06 11.93 -2.48
CA LEU A 64 -13.59 13.21 -1.94
C LEU A 64 -12.66 13.04 -0.74
N LEU A 65 -12.84 11.97 0.04
CA LEU A 65 -11.88 11.54 1.06
C LEU A 65 -10.55 11.14 0.42
N LEU A 66 -10.61 10.33 -0.65
CA LEU A 66 -9.44 9.95 -1.44
C LEU A 66 -8.72 11.14 -2.09
N PHE A 67 -9.48 12.12 -2.57
CA PHE A 67 -8.93 13.37 -3.07
C PHE A 67 -8.18 14.13 -1.98
N THR A 68 -8.77 14.29 -0.80
CA THR A 68 -8.13 14.99 0.32
C THR A 68 -6.84 14.28 0.75
N ILE A 69 -6.88 12.95 0.81
CA ILE A 69 -5.70 12.10 1.03
C ILE A 69 -4.64 12.39 -0.05
N GLY A 70 -5.03 12.39 -1.33
CA GLY A 70 -4.15 12.73 -2.44
C GLY A 70 -3.51 14.12 -2.34
N VAL A 71 -4.26 15.13 -1.88
CA VAL A 71 -3.74 16.51 -1.68
C VAL A 71 -2.67 16.57 -0.59
N GLY A 72 -2.84 15.78 0.48
CA GLY A 72 -1.83 15.65 1.55
C GLY A 72 -0.52 15.01 1.07
N PHE A 73 -0.48 14.44 -0.14
CA PHE A 73 0.64 13.66 -0.64
C PHE A 73 1.31 14.29 -1.86
N SER A 74 2.48 14.89 -1.64
CA SER A 74 3.38 15.25 -2.72
C SER A 74 4.39 14.12 -2.96
N ILE A 75 4.24 13.41 -4.09
CA ILE A 75 5.18 12.35 -4.53
C ILE A 75 6.64 12.86 -4.53
N SER A 76 6.86 14.14 -4.85
CA SER A 76 8.20 14.75 -4.88
C SER A 76 8.81 15.01 -3.50
N ASN A 77 7.98 15.20 -2.46
CA ASN A 77 8.42 15.33 -1.06
C ASN A 77 8.69 13.96 -0.43
N MET A 78 8.03 12.90 -0.91
CA MET A 78 8.19 11.52 -0.42
C MET A 78 9.54 10.90 -0.78
N VAL A 79 10.04 11.15 -1.99
CA VAL A 79 11.38 10.68 -2.44
C VAL A 79 12.49 11.22 -1.52
N ARG A 80 12.25 12.37 -0.86
CA ARG A 80 13.17 13.00 0.06
C ARG A 80 13.07 12.46 1.49
N GLN A 81 11.98 11.77 1.85
CA GLN A 81 11.71 11.26 3.18
C GLN A 81 11.80 9.71 3.23
N SER A 82 12.95 9.28 3.75
CA SER A 82 13.19 8.01 4.45
C SER A 82 12.92 6.72 3.66
N PHE A 83 13.92 6.26 2.90
CA PHE A 83 14.06 4.85 2.50
C PHE A 83 13.72 3.85 3.63
N ARG A 84 14.01 4.23 4.88
CA ARG A 84 13.59 3.50 6.09
C ARG A 84 12.08 3.26 6.17
N ALA A 85 11.25 4.25 5.85
CA ALA A 85 9.79 4.12 5.86
C ALA A 85 9.32 3.12 4.79
N LEU A 86 9.93 3.14 3.61
CA LEU A 86 9.61 2.20 2.53
C LEU A 86 9.94 0.76 2.92
N MET A 87 11.08 0.54 3.57
CA MET A 87 11.46 -0.77 4.11
C MET A 87 10.55 -1.23 5.26
N ILE A 88 10.19 -0.32 6.18
CA ILE A 88 9.22 -0.62 7.24
C ILE A 88 7.90 -1.07 6.60
N THR A 89 7.40 -0.29 5.65
CA THR A 89 6.12 -0.54 4.98
C THR A 89 6.13 -1.89 4.27
N ALA A 90 7.14 -2.16 3.44
CA ALA A 90 7.24 -3.41 2.70
C ALA A 90 7.30 -4.63 3.63
N PHE A 91 8.12 -4.57 4.69
CA PHE A 91 8.24 -5.67 5.64
C PHE A 91 6.97 -5.85 6.47
N LYS A 92 6.42 -4.77 7.02
CA LYS A 92 5.20 -4.79 7.83
C LYS A 92 4.02 -5.28 7.00
N MET A 93 3.70 -4.62 5.88
CA MET A 93 2.56 -4.99 5.04
C MET A 93 2.70 -6.42 4.53
N GLY A 94 3.90 -6.82 4.06
CA GLY A 94 4.14 -8.17 3.56
C GLY A 94 3.94 -9.23 4.63
N LEU A 95 4.41 -8.98 5.86
CA LEU A 95 4.22 -9.90 6.99
C LEU A 95 2.74 -9.97 7.41
N VAL A 96 2.06 -8.84 7.54
CA VAL A 96 0.62 -8.81 7.90
C VAL A 96 -0.20 -9.51 6.83
N PHE A 97 0.03 -9.19 5.55
CA PHE A 97 -0.61 -9.85 4.42
C PHE A 97 -0.42 -11.37 4.48
N LEU A 98 0.82 -11.84 4.63
CA LEU A 98 1.13 -13.27 4.62
C LEU A 98 0.46 -14.00 5.77
N ILE A 99 0.52 -13.45 6.99
CA ILE A 99 -0.12 -14.06 8.17
C ILE A 99 -1.64 -14.11 7.98
N SER A 100 -2.26 -13.00 7.60
CA SER A 100 -3.70 -12.92 7.39
C SER A 100 -4.19 -13.80 6.24
N TYR A 101 -3.43 -13.89 5.15
CA TYR A 101 -3.72 -14.75 4.01
C TYR A 101 -3.66 -16.23 4.40
N LEU A 102 -2.55 -16.68 4.99
CA LEU A 102 -2.40 -18.07 5.42
C LEU A 102 -3.42 -18.45 6.48
N PHE A 103 -3.70 -17.55 7.42
CA PHE A 103 -4.74 -17.77 8.43
C PHE A 103 -6.12 -17.94 7.79
N SER A 104 -6.46 -17.11 6.80
CA SER A 104 -7.73 -17.20 6.07
C SER A 104 -7.87 -18.53 5.33
N LEU A 105 -6.80 -19.01 4.69
CA LEU A 105 -6.77 -20.34 4.06
C LEU A 105 -6.95 -21.47 5.08
N LEU A 106 -6.27 -21.38 6.23
CA LEU A 106 -6.39 -22.37 7.30
C LEU A 106 -7.80 -22.37 7.91
N PHE A 107 -8.49 -21.24 7.89
CA PHE A 107 -9.90 -21.12 8.31
C PHE A 107 -10.87 -21.70 7.26
N GLY A 108 -10.38 -22.15 6.11
CA GLY A 108 -11.18 -22.76 5.05
C GLY A 108 -11.73 -21.78 4.02
N LEU A 109 -11.26 -20.53 4.00
CA LEU A 109 -11.68 -19.57 2.98
C LEU A 109 -11.06 -19.88 1.61
N PRO A 110 -11.79 -19.64 0.51
CA PRO A 110 -11.23 -19.70 -0.84
C PRO A 110 -10.02 -18.77 -1.01
N VAL A 111 -9.15 -19.11 -1.95
CA VAL A 111 -7.93 -18.32 -2.24
C VAL A 111 -8.27 -16.85 -2.54
N ALA A 112 -9.35 -16.57 -3.26
CA ALA A 112 -9.78 -15.21 -3.57
C ALA A 112 -10.11 -14.40 -2.30
N ASP A 113 -10.92 -14.97 -1.40
CA ASP A 113 -11.30 -14.32 -0.15
C ASP A 113 -10.10 -14.13 0.79
N ALA A 114 -9.22 -15.14 0.85
CA ALA A 114 -7.99 -15.06 1.62
C ALA A 114 -7.06 -13.93 1.11
N LEU A 115 -6.94 -13.76 -0.21
CA LEU A 115 -6.18 -12.67 -0.81
C LEU A 115 -6.78 -11.30 -0.46
N ILE A 116 -8.10 -11.17 -0.58
CA ILE A 116 -8.82 -9.93 -0.24
C ILE A 116 -8.57 -9.57 1.23
N ILE A 117 -8.77 -10.52 2.15
CA ILE A 117 -8.55 -10.31 3.59
C ILE A 117 -7.08 -9.97 3.87
N GLY A 118 -6.13 -10.65 3.24
CA GLY A 118 -4.71 -10.33 3.36
C GLY A 118 -4.40 -8.87 3.03
N PHE A 119 -4.91 -8.37 1.91
CA PHE A 119 -4.71 -6.98 1.48
C PHE A 119 -5.41 -5.99 2.41
N VAL A 120 -6.70 -6.20 2.69
CA VAL A 120 -7.53 -5.34 3.54
C VAL A 120 -6.90 -5.19 4.93
N LEU A 121 -6.43 -6.28 5.55
CA LEU A 121 -5.82 -6.22 6.89
C LEU A 121 -4.41 -5.63 6.89
N SER A 122 -3.69 -5.63 5.78
CA SER A 122 -2.32 -5.10 5.71
C SER A 122 -2.21 -3.58 5.89
N ILE A 123 -3.29 -2.84 5.62
CA ILE A 123 -3.31 -1.36 5.62
C ILE A 123 -3.70 -0.83 7.00
N THR A 124 -2.94 0.14 7.53
CA THR A 124 -3.24 0.82 8.81
C THR A 124 -3.92 2.17 8.59
N SER A 125 -4.77 2.58 9.54
CA SER A 125 -5.46 3.87 9.51
C SER A 125 -4.55 5.05 9.83
N THR A 126 -4.47 5.99 8.90
CA THR A 126 -3.78 7.28 9.07
C THR A 126 -4.56 8.20 10.01
N ALA A 127 -5.88 8.31 9.85
CA ALA A 127 -6.71 9.19 10.68
C ALA A 127 -6.73 8.76 12.16
N ILE A 128 -6.83 7.45 12.41
CA ILE A 128 -6.81 6.92 13.78
C ILE A 128 -5.43 7.10 14.40
N PHE A 129 -4.36 6.80 13.68
CA PHE A 129 -3.00 7.04 14.17
C PHE A 129 -2.80 8.52 14.53
N ALA A 130 -3.16 9.45 13.64
CA ALA A 130 -3.04 10.89 13.87
C ALA A 130 -3.83 11.36 15.11
N GLY A 131 -5.04 10.83 15.32
CA GLY A 131 -5.85 11.13 16.49
C GLY A 131 -5.30 10.54 17.80
N LEU A 132 -4.53 9.46 17.72
CA LEU A 132 -3.89 8.81 18.86
C LEU A 132 -2.56 9.47 19.26
N VAL A 133 -1.84 10.05 18.30
CA VAL A 133 -0.58 10.78 18.55
C VAL A 133 -0.88 12.15 19.17
N LYS A 134 -0.89 12.20 20.50
CA LYS A 134 -0.94 13.44 21.29
C LYS A 134 0.28 14.33 21.05
N ASP A 135 0.19 15.62 21.38
CA ASP A 135 1.28 16.58 21.27
C ASP A 135 2.58 16.14 21.97
N GLU A 136 2.47 15.40 23.08
CA GLU A 136 3.61 14.82 23.80
C GLU A 136 4.42 13.80 22.98
N PHE A 137 3.81 13.18 21.97
CA PHE A 137 4.45 12.18 21.11
C PHE A 137 4.94 12.76 19.77
N LYS A 138 4.43 13.92 19.33
CA LYS A 138 4.70 14.49 17.99
C LYS A 138 6.18 14.73 17.70
N ASN A 139 6.97 15.02 18.72
CA ASN A 139 8.41 15.28 18.59
C ASN A 139 9.27 14.02 18.55
N ARG A 140 8.69 12.83 18.79
CA ARG A 140 9.43 11.57 18.77
C ARG A 140 9.86 11.21 17.33
N PRO A 141 11.10 10.74 17.13
CA PRO A 141 11.62 10.42 15.80
C PRO A 141 10.84 9.27 15.13
N GLU A 142 10.39 8.28 15.90
CA GLU A 142 9.57 7.18 15.38
C GLU A 142 8.24 7.68 14.83
N VAL A 143 7.58 8.66 15.47
CA VAL A 143 6.28 9.17 15.04
C VAL A 143 6.35 9.79 13.65
N LYS A 144 7.37 10.62 13.39
CA LYS A 144 7.59 11.23 12.06
C LYS A 144 7.81 10.16 10.99
N LEU A 145 8.54 9.09 11.33
CA LEU A 145 8.76 7.98 10.42
C LEU A 145 7.49 7.18 10.17
N LEU A 146 6.68 6.92 11.19
CA LEU A 146 5.41 6.21 11.06
C LEU A 146 4.40 6.97 10.20
N PHE A 147 4.34 8.30 10.27
CA PHE A 147 3.56 9.09 9.32
C PHE A 147 4.02 8.84 7.87
N SER A 148 5.33 8.74 7.63
CA SER A 148 5.86 8.40 6.30
C SER A 148 5.48 6.98 5.88
N VAL A 149 5.46 6.02 6.81
CA VAL A 149 5.01 4.64 6.56
C VAL A 149 3.53 4.62 6.14
N LEU A 150 2.67 5.32 6.89
CA LEU A 150 1.24 5.41 6.60
C LEU A 150 0.96 6.01 5.21
N VAL A 151 1.70 7.04 4.81
CA VAL A 151 1.59 7.60 3.45
C VAL A 151 1.90 6.54 2.38
N ILE A 152 2.95 5.75 2.57
CA ILE A 152 3.33 4.69 1.62
C ILE A 152 2.25 3.59 1.61
N GLU A 153 1.68 3.25 2.76
CA GLU A 153 0.57 2.30 2.86
C GLU A 153 -0.66 2.78 2.11
N ASP A 154 -1.03 4.06 2.20
CA ASP A 154 -2.17 4.63 1.49
C ASP A 154 -1.96 4.57 -0.04
N ILE A 155 -0.75 4.83 -0.53
CA ILE A 155 -0.40 4.67 -1.95
C ILE A 155 -0.51 3.22 -2.41
N VAL A 156 0.06 2.29 -1.64
CA VAL A 156 -0.06 0.85 -1.93
C VAL A 156 -1.53 0.43 -1.90
N GLY A 157 -2.30 0.98 -0.97
CA GLY A 157 -3.75 0.86 -0.91
C GLY A 157 -4.38 1.25 -2.24
N VAL A 158 -4.11 2.45 -2.76
CA VAL A 158 -4.70 2.91 -4.04
C VAL A 158 -4.34 1.96 -5.19
N VAL A 159 -3.12 1.42 -5.22
CA VAL A 159 -2.73 0.39 -6.20
C VAL A 159 -3.59 -0.87 -6.06
N ILE A 160 -3.81 -1.34 -4.82
CA ILE A 160 -4.69 -2.49 -4.54
C ILE A 160 -6.15 -2.20 -4.93
N LEU A 161 -6.65 -1.00 -4.61
CA LEU A 161 -7.99 -0.55 -5.00
C LEU A 161 -8.15 -0.57 -6.53
N THR A 162 -7.16 -0.02 -7.24
CA THR A 162 -7.13 0.00 -8.70
C THR A 162 -7.07 -1.41 -9.27
N PHE A 163 -6.29 -2.30 -8.64
CA PHE A 163 -6.25 -3.71 -9.00
C PHE A 163 -7.65 -4.35 -8.95
N PHE A 164 -8.35 -4.29 -7.81
CA PHE A 164 -9.69 -4.89 -7.68
C PHE A 164 -10.73 -4.21 -8.59
N SER A 165 -10.62 -2.90 -8.77
CA SER A 165 -11.53 -2.17 -9.64
C SER A 165 -11.32 -2.55 -11.12
N SER A 166 -10.06 -2.67 -11.56
CA SER A 166 -9.75 -3.07 -12.94
C SER A 166 -10.20 -4.50 -13.27
N MET A 167 -10.31 -5.39 -12.27
CA MET A 167 -10.91 -6.72 -12.47
C MET A 167 -12.38 -6.67 -12.87
N LYS A 168 -13.09 -5.55 -12.69
CA LYS A 168 -14.48 -5.38 -13.12
C LYS A 168 -14.59 -5.07 -14.60
N VAL A 169 -13.56 -4.48 -15.19
CA VAL A 169 -13.53 -4.04 -16.59
C VAL A 169 -13.61 -5.27 -17.51
N GLU A 170 -14.62 -5.33 -18.38
CA GLU A 170 -14.86 -6.48 -19.28
C GLU A 170 -13.67 -6.76 -20.22
N ALA A 171 -13.00 -5.71 -20.68
CA ALA A 171 -11.77 -5.84 -21.47
C ALA A 171 -10.64 -6.52 -20.68
N VAL A 172 -10.60 -6.37 -19.36
CA VAL A 172 -9.63 -7.06 -18.49
C VAL A 172 -10.10 -8.50 -18.21
N LYS A 173 -11.38 -8.70 -17.87
CA LYS A 173 -11.97 -10.03 -17.60
C LYS A 173 -11.88 -10.99 -18.78
N SER A 174 -12.13 -10.51 -20.00
CA SER A 174 -12.14 -11.37 -21.20
C SER A 174 -10.76 -11.90 -21.59
N ILE A 175 -9.70 -11.43 -20.94
CA ILE A 175 -8.32 -11.64 -21.37
C ILE A 175 -7.42 -12.17 -20.24
N SER A 176 -7.83 -12.01 -18.97
CA SER A 176 -7.01 -12.44 -17.83
C SER A 176 -7.54 -13.69 -17.12
N THR A 177 -6.71 -14.72 -17.01
CA THR A 177 -6.83 -15.79 -16.00
C THR A 177 -5.91 -15.56 -14.79
N GLY A 178 -5.17 -14.44 -14.73
CA GLY A 178 -4.14 -14.17 -13.73
C GLY A 178 -4.03 -12.71 -13.28
N VAL A 179 -3.28 -12.51 -12.18
CA VAL A 179 -3.20 -11.26 -11.39
C VAL A 179 -2.32 -10.17 -12.02
N PHE A 180 -1.42 -10.52 -12.95
CA PHE A 180 -0.45 -9.59 -13.51
C PHE A 180 -1.05 -8.53 -14.44
N VAL A 181 -2.05 -8.90 -15.26
CA VAL A 181 -2.68 -8.00 -16.24
C VAL A 181 -3.40 -6.83 -15.56
N PRO A 182 -4.28 -7.05 -14.56
CA PRO A 182 -4.93 -5.96 -13.83
C PRO A 182 -3.94 -5.03 -13.11
N ILE A 183 -2.87 -5.56 -12.51
CA ILE A 183 -1.82 -4.76 -11.85
C ILE A 183 -1.07 -3.90 -12.87
N ALA A 184 -0.64 -4.48 -13.99
CA ALA A 184 0.06 -3.75 -15.03
C ALA A 184 -0.85 -2.64 -15.58
N PHE A 185 -2.10 -2.95 -15.92
CA PHE A 185 -3.08 -1.95 -16.36
C PHE A 185 -3.22 -0.81 -15.34
N SER A 186 -3.35 -1.13 -14.06
CA SER A 186 -3.45 -0.15 -12.98
C SER A 186 -2.26 0.80 -12.94
N VAL A 187 -1.03 0.26 -12.92
CA VAL A 187 0.20 1.06 -12.86
C VAL A 187 0.36 1.93 -14.11
N VAL A 188 0.07 1.38 -15.28
CA VAL A 188 0.16 2.08 -16.57
C VAL A 188 -0.84 3.22 -16.65
N PHE A 189 -2.08 2.94 -16.30
CA PHE A 189 -3.15 3.93 -16.32
C PHE A 189 -2.82 5.09 -15.38
N LEU A 190 -2.50 4.79 -14.12
CA LEU A 190 -2.14 5.83 -13.13
C LEU A 190 -0.93 6.64 -13.60
N GLY A 191 0.10 5.98 -14.14
CA GLY A 191 1.32 6.64 -14.61
C GLY A 191 1.10 7.55 -15.82
N ILE A 192 0.40 7.06 -16.85
CA ILE A 192 0.07 7.84 -18.05
C ILE A 192 -0.83 9.02 -17.68
N ALA A 193 -1.88 8.79 -16.89
CA ALA A 193 -2.77 9.84 -16.43
C ALA A 193 -1.98 10.91 -15.67
N TYR A 194 -1.11 10.52 -14.75
CA TYR A 194 -0.28 11.46 -14.01
C TYR A 194 0.56 12.35 -14.95
N ILE A 195 1.30 11.75 -15.89
CA ILE A 195 2.19 12.49 -16.81
C ILE A 195 1.40 13.46 -17.71
N ILE A 196 0.26 13.03 -18.24
CA ILE A 196 -0.56 13.86 -19.14
C ILE A 196 -1.16 15.03 -18.36
N PHE A 197 -1.76 14.76 -17.20
CA PHE A 197 -2.52 15.75 -16.46
C PHE A 197 -1.65 16.67 -15.59
N GLU A 198 -0.43 16.28 -15.19
CA GLU A 198 0.47 17.11 -14.39
C GLU A 198 0.68 18.50 -14.99
N ARG A 199 1.01 18.58 -16.28
CA ARG A 199 1.26 19.86 -16.96
C ARG A 199 0.00 20.71 -17.07
N LEU A 200 -1.14 20.08 -17.31
CA LEU A 200 -2.44 20.75 -17.44
C LEU A 200 -2.89 21.32 -16.09
N VAL A 201 -2.90 20.48 -15.05
CA VAL A 201 -3.28 20.86 -13.69
C VAL A 201 -2.35 21.95 -13.15
N ARG A 202 -1.04 21.83 -13.38
CA ARG A 202 -0.08 22.85 -12.94
C ARG A 202 -0.37 24.22 -13.55
N ARG A 203 -0.64 24.28 -14.85
CA ARG A 203 -0.97 25.55 -15.54
C ARG A 203 -2.32 26.10 -15.08
N PHE A 204 -3.33 25.23 -14.98
CA PHE A 204 -4.68 25.59 -14.56
C PHE A 204 -4.70 26.16 -13.13
N MET A 205 -4.14 25.43 -12.17
CA MET A 205 -4.10 25.85 -10.76
C MET A 205 -3.28 27.13 -10.57
N TRP A 206 -2.18 27.30 -11.31
CA TRP A 206 -1.41 28.55 -11.27
C TRP A 206 -2.21 29.74 -11.81
N HIS A 207 -2.97 29.55 -12.89
CA HIS A 207 -3.81 30.61 -13.45
C HIS A 207 -4.93 31.02 -12.49
N VAL A 208 -5.56 30.04 -11.81
CA VAL A 208 -6.61 30.32 -10.82
C VAL A 208 -6.03 30.99 -9.57
N ASP A 209 -4.86 30.58 -9.09
CA ASP A 209 -4.24 31.23 -7.91
C ASP A 209 -3.91 32.71 -8.17
N ASN A 210 -3.55 33.08 -9.40
CA ASN A 210 -3.34 34.49 -9.79
C ASN A 210 -4.59 35.37 -9.66
N LEU A 211 -5.79 34.78 -9.60
CA LEU A 211 -7.03 35.51 -9.34
C LEU A 211 -7.18 35.90 -7.86
N ASN A 212 -6.29 35.42 -6.98
CA ASN A 212 -6.25 35.69 -5.54
C ASN A 212 -7.56 35.39 -4.78
N SER A 213 -8.42 34.53 -5.31
CA SER A 213 -9.66 34.08 -4.66
C SER A 213 -9.51 32.67 -4.09
N SER A 214 -9.67 32.54 -2.77
CA SER A 214 -9.66 31.23 -2.08
C SER A 214 -10.82 30.35 -2.54
N ASP A 215 -12.01 30.93 -2.79
CA ASP A 215 -13.19 30.19 -3.25
C ASP A 215 -12.96 29.62 -4.65
N ALA A 216 -12.40 30.41 -5.57
CA ALA A 216 -12.04 29.95 -6.91
C ALA A 216 -11.01 28.82 -6.86
N LEU A 217 -10.03 28.91 -5.94
CA LEU A 217 -9.00 27.91 -5.78
C LEU A 217 -9.56 26.57 -5.24
N ILE A 218 -10.51 26.61 -4.30
CA ILE A 218 -11.22 25.42 -3.81
C ILE A 218 -12.02 24.78 -4.95
N LEU A 219 -12.80 25.58 -5.68
CA LEU A 219 -13.59 25.10 -6.81
C LEU A 219 -12.71 24.49 -7.92
N ALA A 220 -11.56 25.10 -8.21
CA ALA A 220 -10.60 24.58 -9.16
C ALA A 220 -10.03 23.22 -8.70
N ALA A 221 -9.67 23.09 -7.42
CA ALA A 221 -9.15 21.85 -6.87
C ALA A 221 -10.18 20.71 -6.95
N PHE A 222 -11.44 20.97 -6.57
CA PHE A 222 -12.51 20.00 -6.75
C PHE A 222 -12.79 19.70 -8.22
N SER A 223 -12.77 20.70 -9.11
CA SER A 223 -12.97 20.50 -10.54
C SER A 223 -11.93 19.53 -11.12
N VAL A 224 -10.66 19.67 -10.73
CA VAL A 224 -9.60 18.72 -11.11
C VAL A 224 -9.91 17.32 -10.59
N ALA A 225 -10.35 17.20 -9.33
CA ALA A 225 -10.72 15.91 -8.74
C ALA A 225 -11.86 15.23 -9.51
N PHE A 226 -12.94 15.97 -9.81
CA PHE A 226 -14.12 15.45 -10.50
C PHE A 226 -13.83 15.12 -11.97
N VAL A 227 -13.06 15.94 -12.69
CA VAL A 227 -12.67 15.64 -14.07
C VAL A 227 -11.91 14.32 -14.14
N LEU A 228 -10.95 14.10 -13.24
CA LEU A 228 -10.17 12.87 -13.22
C LEU A 228 -10.97 11.67 -12.70
N ALA A 229 -11.85 11.88 -11.72
CA ALA A 229 -12.80 10.87 -11.25
C ALA A 229 -13.74 10.41 -12.38
N PHE A 230 -14.24 11.36 -13.18
CA PHE A 230 -15.06 11.07 -14.36
C PHE A 230 -14.28 10.29 -15.42
N VAL A 231 -13.05 10.69 -15.74
CA VAL A 231 -12.17 9.94 -16.65
C VAL A 231 -11.93 8.52 -16.14
N SER A 232 -11.69 8.34 -14.83
CA SER A 232 -11.53 7.02 -14.20
C SER A 232 -12.79 6.17 -14.37
N HIS A 233 -13.96 6.75 -14.08
CA HIS A 233 -15.25 6.06 -14.18
C HIS A 233 -15.59 5.66 -15.62
N MET A 234 -15.31 6.52 -16.60
CA MET A 234 -15.48 6.19 -18.03
C MET A 234 -14.62 4.99 -18.47
N LEU A 235 -13.51 4.74 -17.79
CA LEU A 235 -12.61 3.61 -18.05
C LEU A 235 -13.00 2.36 -17.26
N GLY A 236 -14.13 2.39 -16.54
CA GLY A 236 -14.62 1.29 -15.70
C GLY A 236 -13.83 1.10 -14.41
N LEU A 237 -13.05 2.10 -14.00
CA LEU A 237 -12.35 2.13 -12.71
C LEU A 237 -13.18 2.89 -11.68
N SER A 238 -12.88 2.66 -10.40
CA SER A 238 -13.54 3.31 -9.27
C SER A 238 -13.40 4.82 -9.39
N PHE A 239 -14.49 5.53 -9.10
CA PHE A 239 -14.55 6.98 -9.12
C PHE A 239 -13.48 7.60 -8.18
N GLY A 240 -13.21 6.94 -7.05
CA GLY A 240 -12.21 7.37 -6.08
C GLY A 240 -10.76 7.36 -6.59
N ILE A 241 -10.42 6.49 -7.55
CA ILE A 241 -9.05 6.40 -8.08
C ILE A 241 -8.67 7.69 -8.83
N GLY A 242 -9.59 8.19 -9.66
CA GLY A 242 -9.39 9.46 -10.36
C GLY A 242 -9.38 10.66 -9.41
N ALA A 243 -10.21 10.64 -8.37
CA ALA A 243 -10.22 11.68 -7.34
C ALA A 243 -8.89 11.73 -6.56
N PHE A 244 -8.34 10.57 -6.18
CA PHE A 244 -7.01 10.47 -5.57
C PHE A 244 -5.92 11.02 -6.49
N LEU A 245 -5.93 10.63 -7.77
CA LEU A 245 -5.00 11.17 -8.78
C LEU A 245 -5.10 12.69 -8.86
N GLY A 246 -6.31 13.25 -8.90
CA GLY A 246 -6.51 14.70 -8.91
C GLY A 246 -5.93 15.38 -7.68
N GLY A 247 -6.09 14.78 -6.50
CA GLY A 247 -5.49 15.27 -5.27
C GLY A 247 -3.96 15.28 -5.35
N SER A 248 -3.37 14.17 -5.79
CA SER A 248 -1.91 14.03 -5.95
C SER A 248 -1.31 15.01 -6.96
N LEU A 249 -2.07 15.38 -8.00
CA LEU A 249 -1.67 16.36 -9.00
C LEU A 249 -1.79 17.78 -8.46
N VAL A 250 -2.82 18.07 -7.65
CA VAL A 250 -2.92 19.35 -6.92
C VAL A 250 -1.76 19.49 -5.93
N ALA A 251 -1.36 18.41 -5.25
CA ALA A 251 -0.24 18.36 -4.32
C ALA A 251 1.13 18.62 -4.96
N SER A 252 1.26 18.50 -6.29
CA SER A 252 2.51 18.76 -7.01
C SER A 252 2.70 20.24 -7.40
N VAL A 253 1.65 21.06 -7.27
CA VAL A 253 1.66 22.49 -7.64
C VAL A 253 2.13 23.35 -6.47
N PRO A 254 2.85 24.47 -6.68
CA PRO A 254 3.35 25.33 -5.59
C PRO A 254 2.29 25.83 -4.59
N VAL A 255 1.04 26.01 -5.04
CA VAL A 255 -0.08 26.51 -4.21
C VAL A 255 -0.69 25.43 -3.28
N PHE A 256 -0.22 24.18 -3.32
CA PHE A 256 -0.89 23.06 -2.65
C PHE A 256 -1.18 23.29 -1.16
N LYS A 257 -0.26 23.92 -0.40
CA LYS A 257 -0.46 24.17 1.05
C LYS A 257 -1.68 25.03 1.35
N LYS A 258 -1.95 26.01 0.47
CA LYS A 258 -3.14 26.87 0.58
C LYS A 258 -4.39 26.03 0.31
N VAL A 259 -4.36 25.17 -0.71
CA VAL A 259 -5.46 24.24 -1.01
C VAL A 259 -5.71 23.26 0.14
N GLU A 260 -4.65 22.63 0.66
CA GLU A 260 -4.70 21.68 1.78
C GLU A 260 -5.39 22.30 3.00
N HIS A 261 -5.00 23.52 3.39
CA HIS A 261 -5.61 24.23 4.51
C HIS A 261 -7.09 24.55 4.27
N LEU A 262 -7.45 24.94 3.04
CA LEU A 262 -8.83 25.27 2.68
C LEU A 262 -9.75 24.04 2.63
N LEU A 263 -9.21 22.84 2.40
CA LEU A 263 -9.98 21.59 2.32
C LEU A 263 -10.27 20.94 3.68
N VAL A 264 -9.64 21.36 4.77
CA VAL A 264 -9.81 20.75 6.10
C VAL A 264 -11.28 20.65 6.55
N PRO A 265 -12.14 21.68 6.41
CA PRO A 265 -13.54 21.58 6.82
C PRO A 265 -14.33 20.57 5.98
N PHE A 266 -14.02 20.50 4.68
CA PHE A 266 -14.69 19.62 3.73
C PHE A 266 -14.39 18.14 4.02
N ASN A 267 -13.15 17.82 4.41
CA ASN A 267 -12.76 16.47 4.78
C ASN A 267 -13.68 15.87 5.85
N THR A 268 -14.03 16.66 6.88
CA THR A 268 -14.92 16.22 7.96
C THR A 268 -16.30 15.83 7.43
N ILE A 269 -16.85 16.61 6.49
CA ILE A 269 -18.17 16.36 5.90
C ILE A 269 -18.11 15.12 4.98
N PHE A 270 -17.09 15.02 4.12
CA PHE A 270 -16.94 13.88 3.20
C PHE A 270 -16.69 12.57 3.93
N ALA A 271 -15.85 12.59 4.96
CA ALA A 271 -15.66 11.47 5.86
C ALA A 271 -16.99 11.06 6.52
N SER A 272 -17.81 12.03 6.94
CA SER A 272 -19.11 11.75 7.55
C SER A 272 -20.05 11.03 6.56
N PHE A 273 -20.20 11.55 5.35
CA PHE A 273 -21.00 10.89 4.31
C PHE A 273 -20.47 9.49 3.97
N PHE A 274 -19.15 9.37 3.77
CA PHE A 274 -18.54 8.09 3.42
C PHE A 274 -18.73 7.03 4.51
N PHE A 275 -18.23 7.31 5.72
CA PHE A 275 -18.23 6.33 6.80
C PHE A 275 -19.62 6.02 7.31
N PHE A 276 -20.53 7.00 7.33
CA PHE A 276 -21.90 6.72 7.69
C PHE A 276 -22.56 5.80 6.67
N SER A 277 -22.47 6.10 5.37
CA SER A 277 -23.04 5.26 4.32
C SER A 277 -22.42 3.87 4.24
N VAL A 278 -21.11 3.75 4.45
CA VAL A 278 -20.44 2.45 4.61
C VAL A 278 -20.94 1.71 5.84
N GLY A 279 -21.15 2.41 6.96
CA GLY A 279 -21.77 1.84 8.15
C GLY A 279 -23.16 1.28 7.84
N MET A 280 -23.95 1.96 7.01
CA MET A 280 -25.28 1.48 6.62
C MET A 280 -25.27 0.20 5.77
N LEU A 281 -24.16 -0.09 5.07
CA LEU A 281 -23.98 -1.35 4.35
C LEU A 281 -23.69 -2.53 5.29
N PHE A 282 -23.44 -2.26 6.57
CA PHE A 282 -23.10 -3.30 7.55
C PHE A 282 -24.31 -4.21 7.84
N ASP A 283 -24.23 -5.46 7.41
CA ASP A 283 -25.24 -6.47 7.71
C ASP A 283 -24.93 -7.17 9.05
N TRP A 284 -25.72 -6.83 10.07
CA TRP A 284 -25.62 -7.44 11.40
C TRP A 284 -25.84 -8.95 11.38
N LYS A 285 -26.74 -9.46 10.55
CA LYS A 285 -27.02 -10.91 10.47
C LYS A 285 -25.85 -11.65 9.84
N ALA A 286 -25.27 -11.11 8.77
CA ALA A 286 -24.08 -11.67 8.15
C ALA A 286 -22.88 -11.68 9.11
N ALA A 287 -22.64 -10.56 9.80
CA ALA A 287 -21.55 -10.43 10.76
C ALA A 287 -21.71 -11.38 11.97
N LEU A 288 -22.91 -11.51 12.51
CA LEU A 288 -23.20 -12.44 13.61
C LEU A 288 -23.17 -13.90 13.17
N GLY A 289 -23.59 -14.21 11.94
CA GLY A 289 -23.47 -15.55 11.36
C GLY A 289 -22.01 -15.99 11.22
N ALA A 290 -21.12 -15.05 10.88
CA ALA A 290 -19.68 -15.26 10.76
C ALA A 290 -18.88 -14.85 12.02
N ILE A 291 -19.50 -14.81 13.20
CA ILE A 291 -18.88 -14.24 14.41
C ILE A 291 -17.54 -14.89 14.78
N TRP A 292 -17.42 -16.21 14.60
CA TRP A 292 -16.17 -16.94 14.88
C TRP A 292 -15.05 -16.53 13.94
N LEU A 293 -15.35 -16.39 12.64
CA LEU A 293 -14.41 -15.87 11.65
C LEU A 293 -14.03 -14.43 11.99
N LEU A 294 -15.00 -13.58 12.33
CA LEU A 294 -14.77 -12.19 12.68
C LEU A 294 -13.84 -12.04 13.91
N LEU A 295 -14.09 -12.80 14.98
CA LEU A 295 -13.25 -12.77 16.18
C LEU A 295 -11.85 -13.29 15.89
N ALA A 296 -11.75 -14.40 15.15
CA ALA A 296 -10.48 -15.00 14.75
C ALA A 296 -9.64 -14.01 13.90
N LEU A 297 -10.26 -13.37 12.90
CA LEU A 297 -9.63 -12.36 12.05
C LEU A 297 -9.20 -11.11 12.83
N ASN A 298 -9.98 -10.67 13.83
CA ASN A 298 -9.58 -9.55 14.68
C ASN A 298 -8.36 -9.88 15.54
N ILE A 299 -8.34 -11.07 16.15
CA ILE A 299 -7.21 -11.51 16.98
C ILE A 299 -5.94 -11.61 16.13
N ILE A 300 -6.02 -12.30 14.99
CA ILE A 300 -4.85 -12.45 14.11
C ILE A 300 -4.40 -11.11 13.54
N ASN A 301 -5.32 -10.19 13.20
CA ASN A 301 -4.98 -8.85 12.74
C ASN A 301 -4.17 -8.08 13.79
N LEU A 302 -4.62 -8.06 15.05
CA LEU A 302 -3.91 -7.38 16.14
C LEU A 302 -2.51 -7.97 16.35
N LEU A 303 -2.39 -9.30 16.36
CA LEU A 303 -1.12 -9.99 16.52
C LEU A 303 -0.18 -9.74 15.33
N ALA A 304 -0.68 -9.86 14.11
CA ALA A 304 0.09 -9.69 12.88
C ALA A 304 0.59 -8.25 12.75
N LYS A 305 -0.27 -7.24 12.99
CA LYS A 305 0.12 -5.83 12.96
C LYS A 305 1.10 -5.47 14.06
N PHE A 306 0.89 -5.99 15.26
CA PHE A 306 1.84 -5.81 16.36
C PHE A 306 3.21 -6.37 15.98
N ALA A 307 3.26 -7.64 15.54
CA ALA A 307 4.50 -8.30 15.15
C ALA A 307 5.17 -7.59 13.96
N GLY A 308 4.44 -7.35 12.88
CA GLY A 308 4.95 -6.71 11.67
C GLY A 308 5.54 -5.33 11.94
N THR A 309 4.86 -4.52 12.74
CA THR A 309 5.32 -3.17 13.08
C THR A 309 6.46 -3.21 14.10
N TYR A 310 6.40 -4.07 15.11
CA TYR A 310 7.46 -4.20 16.11
C TYR A 310 8.77 -4.68 15.46
N PHE A 311 8.71 -5.75 14.68
CA PHE A 311 9.90 -6.31 14.04
C PHE A 311 10.46 -5.37 12.98
N SER A 312 9.62 -4.78 12.11
CA SER A 312 10.12 -3.81 11.12
C SER A 312 10.82 -2.63 11.78
N THR A 313 10.20 -1.98 12.77
CA THR A 313 10.80 -0.80 13.41
C THR A 313 12.04 -1.16 14.24
N TYR A 314 12.02 -2.27 14.98
CA TYR A 314 13.17 -2.74 15.75
C TYR A 314 14.36 -3.12 14.87
N LEU A 315 14.12 -3.87 13.79
CA LEU A 315 15.15 -4.26 12.83
C LEU A 315 15.78 -3.05 12.15
N LEU A 316 15.01 -1.98 11.98
CA LEU A 316 15.41 -0.76 11.29
C LEU A 316 15.93 0.33 12.25
N GLY A 317 16.39 -0.09 13.44
CA GLY A 317 17.30 0.69 14.29
C GLY A 317 16.66 1.34 15.51
N PHE A 318 15.35 1.22 15.70
CA PHE A 318 14.68 1.70 16.90
C PHE A 318 14.95 0.77 18.10
N ASP A 319 14.98 1.35 19.30
CA ASP A 319 15.06 0.56 20.52
C ASP A 319 13.73 -0.16 20.78
N SER A 320 13.76 -1.20 21.63
CA SER A 320 12.58 -2.02 21.91
C SER A 320 11.39 -1.21 22.42
N LYS A 321 11.64 -0.11 23.15
CA LYS A 321 10.59 0.77 23.64
C LYS A 321 9.91 1.53 22.51
N SER A 322 10.66 2.16 21.63
CA SER A 322 10.10 2.86 20.47
C SER A 322 9.42 1.90 19.49
N ALA A 323 9.96 0.68 19.33
CA ALA A 323 9.34 -0.35 18.51
C ALA A 323 8.00 -0.85 19.09
N ALA A 324 7.93 -1.05 20.42
CA ALA A 324 6.69 -1.41 21.09
C ALA A 324 5.64 -0.30 21.01
N PHE A 325 6.03 0.96 21.21
CA PHE A 325 5.16 2.11 21.01
C PHE A 325 4.60 2.15 19.58
N SER A 326 5.49 2.00 18.59
CA SER A 326 5.12 1.99 17.17
C SER A 326 4.10 0.89 16.87
N ALA A 327 4.33 -0.32 17.39
CA ALA A 327 3.44 -1.45 17.21
C ALA A 327 2.05 -1.23 17.82
N LEU A 328 1.98 -0.66 19.03
CA LEU A 328 0.71 -0.34 19.69
C LEU A 328 -0.06 0.78 18.97
N ALA A 329 0.66 1.77 18.41
CA ALA A 329 0.06 2.90 17.72
C ALA A 329 -0.51 2.52 16.34
N MET A 330 -0.02 1.45 15.70
CA MET A 330 -0.40 1.06 14.33
C MET A 330 -1.35 -0.15 14.24
N LEU A 331 -1.98 -0.57 15.34
CA LEU A 331 -2.83 -1.76 15.40
C LEU A 331 -4.15 -1.66 14.60
N SER A 332 -4.62 -0.44 14.37
CA SER A 332 -5.91 -0.23 13.71
C SER A 332 -5.85 -0.54 12.20
N VAL A 333 -6.90 -1.15 11.67
CA VAL A 333 -7.09 -1.31 10.22
C VAL A 333 -7.52 0.01 9.60
N GLY A 334 -7.02 0.30 8.40
CA GLY A 334 -7.33 1.53 7.67
C GLY A 334 -8.79 1.63 7.25
N GLU A 335 -9.34 2.84 7.30
CA GLU A 335 -10.57 3.21 6.61
C GLU A 335 -10.56 2.80 5.14
N PHE A 336 -9.38 2.91 4.54
CA PHE A 336 -9.14 2.63 3.13
C PHE A 336 -9.38 1.17 2.77
N SER A 337 -9.17 0.28 3.73
CA SER A 337 -9.46 -1.15 3.61
C SER A 337 -10.94 -1.41 3.29
N ILE A 338 -11.86 -0.53 3.71
CA ILE A 338 -13.28 -0.68 3.40
C ILE A 338 -13.59 -0.33 1.94
N LEU A 339 -12.91 0.69 1.36
CA LEU A 339 -13.03 0.98 -0.07
C LEU A 339 -12.54 -0.21 -0.90
N ILE A 340 -11.42 -0.81 -0.51
CA ILE A 340 -10.89 -2.02 -1.15
C ILE A 340 -11.89 -3.17 -1.02
N ALA A 341 -12.47 -3.39 0.16
CA ALA A 341 -13.48 -4.43 0.36
C ALA A 341 -14.73 -4.21 -0.51
N LYS A 342 -15.21 -2.97 -0.66
CA LYS A 342 -16.32 -2.62 -1.54
C LYS A 342 -15.98 -2.91 -3.02
N GLU A 343 -14.78 -2.57 -3.45
CA GLU A 343 -14.33 -2.88 -4.81
C GLU A 343 -14.16 -4.39 -5.04
N ALA A 344 -13.69 -5.13 -4.04
CA ALA A 344 -13.45 -6.56 -4.12
C ALA A 344 -14.71 -7.42 -3.91
N ALA A 345 -15.80 -6.85 -3.35
CA ALA A 345 -17.02 -7.58 -2.99
C ALA A 345 -17.58 -8.46 -4.11
N PRO A 346 -17.63 -8.04 -5.38
CA PRO A 346 -18.14 -8.90 -6.47
C PRO A 346 -17.29 -10.15 -6.76
N SER A 347 -16.03 -10.15 -6.31
CA SER A 347 -15.08 -11.26 -6.47
C SER A 347 -14.99 -12.14 -5.23
N SER A 348 -15.76 -11.83 -4.18
CA SER A 348 -15.72 -12.53 -2.91
C SER A 348 -16.93 -13.45 -2.74
N SER A 349 -16.73 -14.58 -2.06
CA SER A 349 -17.83 -15.48 -1.70
C SER A 349 -18.49 -15.14 -0.35
N ILE A 350 -17.87 -14.24 0.42
CA ILE A 350 -18.33 -13.79 1.73
C ILE A 350 -18.63 -12.29 1.71
N ASP A 351 -19.39 -11.81 2.70
CA ASP A 351 -19.61 -10.38 2.88
C ASP A 351 -18.36 -9.69 3.47
N VAL A 352 -17.38 -9.45 2.60
CA VAL A 352 -16.12 -8.79 2.96
C VAL A 352 -16.31 -7.35 3.41
N VAL A 353 -17.37 -6.66 2.98
CA VAL A 353 -17.62 -5.26 3.36
C VAL A 353 -18.03 -5.20 4.83
N SER A 354 -19.01 -6.01 5.24
CA SER A 354 -19.42 -6.08 6.64
C SER A 354 -18.31 -6.61 7.53
N LEU A 355 -17.61 -7.68 7.13
CA LEU A 355 -16.48 -8.23 7.89
C LEU A 355 -15.38 -7.18 8.10
N THR A 356 -14.97 -6.48 7.04
CA THR A 356 -13.95 -5.43 7.11
C THR A 356 -14.40 -4.28 8.00
N THR A 357 -15.64 -3.85 7.86
CA THR A 357 -16.22 -2.76 8.66
C THR A 357 -16.20 -3.09 10.15
N ALA A 358 -16.61 -4.30 10.53
CA ALA A 358 -16.51 -4.75 11.92
C ALA A 358 -15.05 -4.84 12.41
N ILE A 359 -14.12 -5.35 11.60
CA ILE A 359 -12.71 -5.41 11.99
C ILE A 359 -12.14 -4.01 12.18
N VAL A 360 -12.48 -3.04 11.33
CA VAL A 360 -12.06 -1.63 11.49
C VAL A 360 -12.59 -1.06 12.81
N MET A 361 -13.89 -1.21 13.09
CA MET A 361 -14.48 -0.74 14.35
C MET A 361 -13.81 -1.37 15.59
N ILE A 362 -13.67 -2.69 15.60
CA ILE A 362 -13.11 -3.45 16.73
C ILE A 362 -11.63 -3.10 16.91
N SER A 363 -10.83 -3.15 15.84
CA SER A 363 -9.39 -2.85 15.90
C SER A 363 -9.10 -1.40 16.30
N ALA A 364 -9.92 -0.45 15.85
CA ALA A 364 -9.81 0.97 16.24
C ALA A 364 -10.10 1.16 17.74
N PHE A 365 -11.14 0.50 18.26
CA PHE A 365 -11.46 0.53 19.69
C PHE A 365 -10.31 -0.05 20.53
N PHE A 366 -9.80 -1.23 20.17
CA PHE A 366 -8.68 -1.86 20.88
C PHE A 366 -7.39 -1.04 20.76
N SER A 367 -7.07 -0.49 19.59
CA SER A 367 -5.88 0.34 19.38
C SER A 367 -5.88 1.57 20.31
N SER A 368 -7.00 2.28 20.41
CA SER A 368 -7.15 3.42 21.33
C SER A 368 -6.94 3.01 22.79
N ARG A 369 -7.56 1.90 23.23
CA ARG A 369 -7.44 1.43 24.61
C ARG A 369 -6.04 0.91 24.94
N LEU A 370 -5.42 0.14 24.06
CA LEU A 370 -4.08 -0.42 24.27
C LEU A 370 -3.02 0.69 24.31
N LEU A 371 -3.07 1.65 23.38
CA LEU A 371 -2.11 2.76 23.38
C LEU A 371 -2.25 3.64 24.63
N SER A 372 -3.48 3.89 25.09
CA SER A 372 -3.70 4.64 26.35
C SER A 372 -3.07 4.00 27.58
N ARG A 373 -2.75 2.70 27.53
CA ARG A 373 -2.12 1.91 28.59
C ARG A 373 -0.67 1.51 28.28
N GLU A 374 -0.01 2.18 27.33
CA GLU A 374 1.37 1.88 26.91
C GLU A 374 2.32 1.71 28.11
N ARG A 375 2.26 2.62 29.10
CA ARG A 375 3.15 2.61 30.27
C ARG A 375 3.02 1.35 31.14
N THR A 376 1.85 0.73 31.16
CA THR A 376 1.56 -0.51 31.92
C THR A 376 1.83 -1.75 31.09
N ILE A 377 1.61 -1.68 29.78
CA ILE A 377 1.77 -2.81 28.85
C ILE A 377 3.25 -3.02 28.50
N TYR A 378 4.06 -1.96 28.43
CA TYR A 378 5.47 -2.04 28.07
C TYR A 378 6.29 -2.99 28.97
N PRO A 379 6.18 -2.97 30.32
CA PRO A 379 6.87 -3.94 31.18
C PRO A 379 6.52 -5.40 30.85
N PHE A 380 5.24 -5.70 30.61
CA PHE A 380 4.77 -7.05 30.24
C PHE A 380 5.29 -7.48 28.85
N LEU A 381 5.22 -6.59 27.86
CA LEU A 381 5.81 -6.84 26.54
C LEU A 381 7.33 -7.06 26.64
N SER A 382 8.01 -6.29 27.49
CA SER A 382 9.46 -6.42 27.69
C SER A 382 9.87 -7.72 28.39
N SER A 383 8.95 -8.36 29.14
CA SER A 383 9.17 -9.69 29.71
C SER A 383 8.93 -10.84 28.74
N LEU A 384 8.04 -10.66 27.75
CA LEU A 384 7.79 -11.67 26.71
C LEU A 384 8.95 -11.83 25.72
N PHE A 385 9.84 -10.85 25.63
CA PHE A 385 11.07 -10.92 24.83
C PHE A 385 12.30 -11.09 25.75
N PRO A 386 12.84 -12.31 25.92
CA PRO A 386 13.92 -12.60 26.86
C PRO A 386 15.18 -11.77 26.58
N ARG A 387 15.90 -11.35 27.64
CA ARG A 387 17.20 -10.64 27.52
C ARG A 387 18.27 -11.45 26.75
N SER A 388 18.13 -12.77 26.65
CA SER A 388 19.09 -13.70 26.05
C SER A 388 19.04 -13.75 24.51
N GLU A 389 17.85 -13.58 23.90
CA GLU A 389 17.68 -13.55 22.43
C GLU A 389 18.04 -12.18 21.81
N ARG A 390 18.47 -11.23 22.64
CA ARG A 390 19.06 -9.95 22.22
C ARG A 390 20.43 -10.11 21.54
N THR A 391 20.87 -11.31 21.14
CA THR A 391 22.18 -11.53 20.53
C THR A 391 22.15 -11.82 19.02
N PRO A 392 21.24 -12.64 18.46
CA PRO A 392 21.04 -12.73 17.02
C PRO A 392 20.21 -11.56 16.46
N PHE A 393 19.11 -11.17 17.12
CA PHE A 393 18.26 -10.06 16.67
C PHE A 393 18.97 -8.70 16.77
N ARG A 394 19.78 -8.49 17.81
CA ARG A 394 20.61 -7.27 17.95
C ARG A 394 21.81 -7.27 17.01
N ARG A 395 22.29 -8.45 16.59
CA ARG A 395 23.26 -8.57 15.50
C ARG A 395 22.61 -8.13 14.20
N LEU A 396 21.48 -8.73 13.82
CA LEU A 396 20.73 -8.36 12.61
C LEU A 396 20.33 -6.87 12.60
N SER A 397 19.80 -6.34 13.72
CA SER A 397 19.48 -4.92 13.83
C SER A 397 20.72 -4.04 13.85
N GLY A 398 21.85 -4.50 14.38
CA GLY A 398 23.14 -3.82 14.27
C GLY A 398 23.62 -3.72 12.82
N TYR A 399 23.46 -4.78 12.02
CA TYR A 399 23.79 -4.79 10.60
C TYR A 399 22.84 -3.92 9.78
N LEU A 400 21.53 -4.06 9.97
CA LEU A 400 20.53 -3.24 9.29
C LEU A 400 20.67 -1.77 9.68
N ARG A 401 20.98 -1.46 10.94
CA ARG A 401 21.31 -0.09 11.36
C ARG A 401 22.55 0.45 10.68
N ASN A 402 23.61 -0.35 10.51
CA ASN A 402 24.81 0.07 9.79
C ASN A 402 24.53 0.28 8.29
N LEU A 403 23.76 -0.62 7.67
CA LEU A 403 23.26 -0.46 6.30
C LEU A 403 22.41 0.81 6.17
N MET A 404 21.62 1.12 7.20
CA MET A 404 20.81 2.33 7.27
C MET A 404 21.60 3.61 7.52
N LEU A 405 22.70 3.57 8.25
CA LEU A 405 23.64 4.69 8.41
C LEU A 405 24.38 4.93 7.09
N TYR A 406 24.74 3.87 6.37
CA TYR A 406 25.31 3.97 5.03
C TYR A 406 24.32 4.53 4.00
N LEU A 407 23.03 4.23 4.18
CA LEU A 407 21.90 4.74 3.41
C LEU A 407 21.21 5.95 4.08
N GLU A 408 21.89 6.69 4.95
CA GLU A 408 21.35 7.95 5.49
C GLU A 408 21.39 9.08 4.44
N PRO A 409 20.43 10.02 4.50
CA PRO A 409 20.35 11.13 3.57
C PRO A 409 21.66 11.93 3.50
N GLY A 410 22.34 11.88 2.35
CA GLY A 410 23.57 12.64 2.07
C GLY A 410 24.82 11.80 1.77
N GLY A 411 24.83 10.49 2.07
CA GLY A 411 25.96 9.59 1.78
C GLY A 411 26.10 9.21 0.29
N ARG A 412 27.31 8.81 -0.14
CA ARG A 412 27.57 8.29 -1.50
C ARG A 412 26.76 7.01 -1.80
N GLY A 413 26.59 6.14 -0.79
CA GLY A 413 25.75 4.95 -0.88
C GLY A 413 24.27 5.27 -1.05
N PHE A 414 23.75 6.22 -0.27
CA PHE A 414 22.38 6.71 -0.38
C PHE A 414 22.08 7.35 -1.74
N ARG A 415 22.96 8.20 -2.27
CA ARG A 415 22.79 8.79 -3.61
C ARG A 415 22.72 7.72 -4.70
N ARG A 416 23.66 6.77 -4.70
CA ARG A 416 23.63 5.65 -5.65
C ARG A 416 22.36 4.83 -5.49
N PHE A 417 21.97 4.50 -4.27
CA PHE A 417 20.74 3.77 -4.01
C PHE A 417 19.49 4.51 -4.50
N LEU A 418 19.38 5.83 -4.28
CA LEU A 418 18.28 6.65 -4.78
C LEU A 418 18.27 6.78 -6.30
N GLU A 419 19.44 7.01 -6.91
CA GLU A 419 19.57 7.06 -8.37
C GLU A 419 19.14 5.73 -8.99
N GLN A 420 19.53 4.59 -8.40
CA GLN A 420 19.12 3.28 -8.90
C GLN A 420 17.67 2.95 -8.54
N GLY A 421 17.17 3.37 -7.38
CA GLY A 421 15.76 3.22 -7.00
C GLY A 421 14.82 4.02 -7.92
N SER A 422 15.19 5.26 -8.24
CA SER A 422 14.45 6.09 -9.20
C SER A 422 14.53 5.52 -10.62
N ARG A 423 15.69 4.99 -11.04
CA ARG A 423 15.82 4.24 -12.30
C ARG A 423 14.95 2.98 -12.30
N LEU A 424 14.91 2.22 -11.21
CA LEU A 424 14.06 1.03 -11.09
C LEU A 424 12.58 1.40 -11.23
N ILE A 425 12.12 2.43 -10.52
CA ILE A 425 10.73 2.91 -10.64
C ILE A 425 10.46 3.38 -12.06
N PHE A 426 11.32 4.21 -12.64
CA PHE A 426 11.13 4.76 -13.97
C PHE A 426 11.11 3.68 -15.05
N TYR A 427 12.13 2.82 -15.08
CA TYR A 427 12.23 1.75 -16.08
C TYR A 427 11.23 0.62 -15.84
N GLY A 428 10.89 0.33 -14.58
CA GLY A 428 9.83 -0.61 -14.24
C GLY A 428 8.46 -0.10 -14.69
N LEU A 429 8.18 1.19 -14.49
CA LEU A 429 6.95 1.83 -14.96
C LEU A 429 6.93 1.92 -16.49
N LEU A 430 8.06 2.25 -17.13
CA LEU A 430 8.18 2.25 -18.59
C LEU A 430 7.97 0.85 -19.18
N ALA A 431 8.54 -0.19 -18.59
CA ALA A 431 8.32 -1.58 -18.98
C ALA A 431 6.85 -1.98 -18.80
N ALA A 432 6.24 -1.61 -17.67
CA ALA A 432 4.82 -1.82 -17.44
C ALA A 432 3.97 -1.12 -18.51
N VAL A 433 4.28 0.14 -18.85
CA VAL A 433 3.59 0.94 -19.88
C VAL A 433 3.68 0.29 -21.25
N VAL A 434 4.87 -0.12 -21.67
CA VAL A 434 5.03 -0.81 -22.95
C VAL A 434 4.24 -2.12 -22.97
N ALA A 435 4.33 -2.92 -21.90
CA ALA A 435 3.58 -4.16 -21.80
C ALA A 435 2.06 -3.91 -21.83
N GLY A 436 1.58 -2.92 -21.08
CA GLY A 436 0.17 -2.52 -21.00
C GLY A 436 -0.35 -1.98 -22.32
N LEU A 437 0.38 -1.09 -23.00
CA LEU A 437 -0.03 -0.56 -24.31
C LEU A 437 -0.05 -1.65 -25.39
N THR A 438 0.98 -2.51 -25.43
CA THR A 438 1.03 -3.65 -26.34
C THR A 438 -0.17 -4.57 -26.11
N PHE A 439 -0.47 -4.84 -24.83
CA PHE A 439 -1.60 -5.65 -24.42
C PHE A 439 -2.94 -5.02 -24.83
N ILE A 440 -3.19 -3.75 -24.47
CA ILE A 440 -4.42 -3.01 -24.81
C ILE A 440 -4.61 -3.00 -26.33
N PHE A 441 -3.58 -2.65 -27.10
CA PHE A 441 -3.66 -2.60 -28.56
C PHE A 441 -3.98 -3.97 -29.15
N SER A 442 -3.27 -5.02 -28.71
CA SER A 442 -3.51 -6.39 -29.18
C SER A 442 -4.87 -6.96 -28.77
N SER A 443 -5.52 -6.37 -27.78
CA SER A 443 -6.80 -6.81 -27.19
C SER A 443 -8.03 -6.10 -27.74
N ILE A 444 -7.91 -4.80 -28.06
CA ILE A 444 -9.00 -3.93 -28.52
C ILE A 444 -9.07 -3.88 -30.05
N ALA A 445 -7.92 -3.89 -30.73
CA ALA A 445 -7.87 -3.83 -32.19
C ALA A 445 -8.66 -4.95 -32.91
N PRO A 446 -8.72 -6.21 -32.43
CA PRO A 446 -9.52 -7.27 -33.07
C PRO A 446 -11.03 -7.03 -33.00
N LYS A 447 -11.50 -6.34 -31.95
CA LYS A 447 -12.94 -6.18 -31.65
C LYS A 447 -13.57 -4.95 -32.31
N THR A 448 -12.75 -3.97 -32.68
CA THR A 448 -13.24 -2.66 -33.18
C THR A 448 -13.28 -2.57 -34.71
N GLY A 449 -12.71 -3.54 -35.44
CA GLY A 449 -12.70 -3.54 -36.91
C GLY A 449 -11.92 -2.38 -37.54
N ILE A 450 -11.23 -1.55 -36.74
CA ILE A 450 -10.52 -0.33 -37.15
C ILE A 450 -9.29 -0.65 -38.03
N LEU A 451 -8.83 -1.91 -38.03
CA LEU A 451 -7.73 -2.38 -38.85
C LEU A 451 -8.22 -3.46 -39.82
N VAL A 452 -8.23 -3.12 -41.11
CA VAL A 452 -8.40 -4.03 -42.26
C VAL A 452 -7.26 -5.08 -42.35
N ALA A 453 -6.25 -4.97 -41.49
CA ALA A 453 -5.07 -5.82 -41.50
C ALA A 453 -5.30 -7.14 -40.74
N GLY A 454 -5.06 -8.26 -41.42
CA GLY A 454 -5.23 -9.62 -40.89
C GLY A 454 -4.32 -9.99 -39.71
N ALA A 455 -4.43 -11.24 -39.25
CA ALA A 455 -3.73 -11.82 -38.10
C ALA A 455 -2.24 -11.39 -37.95
N ALA A 456 -1.53 -11.24 -39.06
CA ALA A 456 -0.13 -10.83 -39.11
C ALA A 456 0.16 -9.46 -38.45
N MET A 457 -0.76 -8.48 -38.51
CA MET A 457 -0.51 -7.16 -37.93
C MET A 457 -0.57 -7.19 -36.38
N TYR A 458 -1.37 -8.08 -35.80
CA TYR A 458 -1.41 -8.28 -34.35
C TYR A 458 -0.11 -8.90 -33.84
N ASP A 459 0.41 -9.88 -34.57
CA ASP A 459 1.69 -10.51 -34.26
C ASP A 459 2.84 -9.50 -34.40
N VAL A 460 2.81 -8.63 -35.41
CA VAL A 460 3.79 -7.54 -35.56
C VAL A 460 3.73 -6.57 -34.37
N VAL A 461 2.55 -6.14 -33.92
CA VAL A 461 2.43 -5.26 -32.75
C VAL A 461 2.92 -5.94 -31.48
N ARG A 462 2.64 -7.24 -31.29
CA ARG A 462 3.17 -8.02 -30.15
C ARG A 462 4.69 -8.12 -30.19
N ILE A 463 5.27 -8.39 -31.36
CA ILE A 463 6.72 -8.46 -31.55
C ILE A 463 7.37 -7.10 -31.30
N VAL A 464 6.80 -6.02 -31.85
CA VAL A 464 7.29 -4.64 -31.62
C VAL A 464 7.18 -4.28 -30.14
N GLY A 465 6.06 -4.60 -29.50
CA GLY A 465 5.85 -4.39 -28.07
C GLY A 465 6.83 -5.17 -27.20
N LEU A 466 7.14 -6.42 -27.58
CA LEU A 466 8.18 -7.22 -26.93
C LEU A 466 9.56 -6.57 -27.07
N LEU A 467 9.93 -6.13 -28.27
CA LEU A 467 11.20 -5.46 -28.53
C LEU A 467 11.33 -4.16 -27.71
N LEU A 468 10.25 -3.38 -27.64
CA LEU A 468 10.18 -2.17 -26.82
C LEU A 468 10.18 -2.47 -25.32
N PHE A 469 9.72 -3.64 -24.88
CA PHE A 469 9.68 -4.03 -23.47
C PHE A 469 11.05 -4.47 -22.96
N ILE A 470 11.85 -5.14 -23.79
CA ILE A 470 13.16 -5.69 -23.39
C ILE A 470 14.09 -4.61 -22.85
N ALA A 471 14.18 -3.45 -23.51
CA ALA A 471 15.07 -2.37 -23.10
C ALA A 471 14.75 -1.80 -21.70
N PRO A 472 13.55 -1.27 -21.40
CA PRO A 472 13.22 -0.76 -20.08
C PRO A 472 13.23 -1.87 -19.03
N PHE A 473 12.78 -3.08 -19.37
CA PHE A 473 12.83 -4.18 -18.41
C PHE A 473 14.26 -4.53 -18.01
N SER A 474 15.17 -4.64 -18.99
CA SER A 474 16.59 -4.92 -18.71
C SER A 474 17.23 -3.83 -17.86
N ALA A 475 16.89 -2.57 -18.08
CA ALA A 475 17.34 -1.44 -17.28
C ALA A 475 16.80 -1.50 -15.83
N ALA A 476 15.56 -1.95 -15.63
CA ALA A 476 15.01 -2.19 -14.30
C ALA A 476 15.75 -3.31 -13.54
N VAL A 477 16.09 -4.41 -14.23
CA VAL A 477 16.89 -5.50 -13.63
C VAL A 477 18.28 -5.02 -13.23
N LEU A 478 18.94 -4.23 -14.09
CA LEU A 478 20.26 -3.66 -13.79
C LEU A 478 20.18 -2.75 -12.57
N ALA A 479 19.14 -1.93 -12.46
CA ALA A 479 18.90 -1.09 -11.28
C ALA A 479 18.75 -1.93 -10.00
N ILE A 480 18.01 -3.05 -10.04
CA ILE A 480 17.88 -3.95 -8.88
C ILE A 480 19.20 -4.63 -8.54
N LYS A 481 19.95 -5.09 -9.55
CA LYS A 481 21.29 -5.64 -9.35
C LYS A 481 22.18 -4.61 -8.63
N GLU A 482 22.22 -3.37 -9.10
CA GLU A 482 23.02 -2.31 -8.48
C GLU A 482 22.54 -1.98 -7.05
N ILE A 483 21.24 -2.04 -6.79
CA ILE A 483 20.67 -1.91 -5.43
C ILE A 483 21.18 -3.02 -4.52
N LEU A 484 21.11 -4.28 -4.96
CA LEU A 484 21.60 -5.43 -4.19
C LEU A 484 23.11 -5.37 -3.98
N GLU A 485 23.86 -4.94 -4.98
CA GLU A 485 25.31 -4.73 -4.88
C GLU A 485 25.65 -3.61 -3.88
N THR A 486 24.92 -2.49 -3.91
CA THR A 486 25.10 -1.38 -2.97
C THR A 486 24.76 -1.83 -1.54
N ALA A 487 23.69 -2.63 -1.38
CA ALA A 487 23.36 -3.24 -0.10
C ALA A 487 24.47 -4.18 0.38
N ALA A 488 25.01 -5.03 -0.52
CA ALA A 488 26.12 -5.93 -0.21
C ALA A 488 27.39 -5.15 0.20
N GLU A 489 27.72 -4.06 -0.49
CA GLU A 489 28.85 -3.18 -0.14
C GLU A 489 28.67 -2.55 1.24
N ALA A 490 27.45 -2.11 1.56
CA ALA A 490 27.12 -1.61 2.90
C ALA A 490 27.29 -2.69 3.98
N PHE A 491 26.94 -3.95 3.68
CA PHE A 491 27.18 -5.09 4.58
C PHE A 491 28.66 -5.40 4.77
N LEU A 492 29.49 -5.21 3.73
CA LEU A 492 30.90 -5.61 3.73
C LEU A 492 31.85 -4.53 4.27
N GLN A 493 31.43 -3.26 4.32
CA GLN A 493 32.29 -2.13 4.71
C GLN A 493 32.81 -2.19 6.15
N ASN A 494 32.13 -2.89 7.07
CA ASN A 494 32.50 -2.87 8.49
C ASN A 494 33.46 -3.99 8.92
N GLU A 495 33.74 -5.02 8.11
CA GLU A 495 34.60 -6.13 8.58
C GLU A 495 35.67 -6.65 7.64
N CYS A 496 35.62 -6.44 6.32
CA CYS A 496 36.70 -6.95 5.44
C CYS A 496 36.62 -6.31 4.05
N SER A 497 37.25 -5.15 3.88
CA SER A 497 37.46 -4.54 2.56
C SER A 497 38.52 -5.26 1.70
N ALA A 498 39.07 -6.41 2.13
CA ALA A 498 40.24 -7.02 1.49
C ALA A 498 40.15 -8.53 1.12
N LEU A 499 39.05 -9.24 1.35
CA LEU A 499 38.99 -10.70 1.12
C LEU A 499 38.08 -11.13 -0.05
N GLU A 500 38.51 -12.15 -0.81
CA GLU A 500 37.80 -12.78 -1.95
C GLU A 500 36.34 -13.13 -1.65
N THR A 501 36.00 -13.34 -0.38
CA THR A 501 34.67 -13.66 0.15
C THR A 501 33.64 -12.55 -0.12
N GLY A 502 34.04 -11.27 -0.07
CA GLY A 502 33.15 -10.14 -0.39
C GLY A 502 32.80 -10.08 -1.89
N LYS A 503 33.76 -10.40 -2.75
CA LYS A 503 33.54 -10.53 -4.20
C LYS A 503 32.62 -11.72 -4.53
N ARG A 504 32.72 -12.82 -3.79
CA ARG A 504 31.81 -13.98 -3.93
C ARG A 504 30.38 -13.63 -3.52
N ALA A 505 30.18 -12.97 -2.38
CA ALA A 505 28.84 -12.53 -1.95
C ALA A 505 28.19 -11.57 -2.96
N LYS A 506 28.96 -10.61 -3.48
CA LYS A 506 28.50 -9.67 -4.52
C LYS A 506 28.09 -10.41 -5.81
N ARG A 507 28.91 -11.38 -6.26
CA ARG A 507 28.58 -12.23 -7.42
C ARG A 507 27.32 -13.06 -7.17
N ALA A 508 27.20 -13.72 -6.03
CA ALA A 508 26.04 -14.54 -5.69
C ALA A 508 24.75 -13.72 -5.65
N LEU A 509 24.76 -12.52 -5.07
CA LEU A 509 23.60 -11.61 -5.07
C LEU A 509 23.25 -11.09 -6.47
N SER A 510 24.26 -10.80 -7.30
CA SER A 510 24.03 -10.37 -8.69
C SER A 510 23.41 -11.48 -9.54
N LEU A 511 23.85 -12.73 -9.35
CA LEU A 511 23.30 -13.90 -10.03
C LEU A 511 21.90 -14.24 -9.50
N PHE A 512 21.68 -14.14 -8.18
CA PHE A 512 20.35 -14.23 -7.59
C PHE A 512 19.37 -13.25 -8.25
N ALA A 513 19.70 -11.96 -8.30
CA ALA A 513 18.84 -10.97 -8.96
C ALA A 513 18.59 -11.35 -10.41
N LEU A 514 19.65 -11.65 -11.18
CA LEU A 514 19.51 -12.00 -12.59
C LEU A 514 18.52 -13.14 -12.79
N PHE A 515 18.69 -14.27 -12.08
CA PHE A 515 17.83 -15.43 -12.22
C PHE A 515 16.42 -15.22 -11.64
N PHE A 516 16.31 -14.52 -10.50
CA PHE A 516 15.02 -14.20 -9.87
C PHE A 516 14.16 -13.33 -10.77
N PHE A 517 14.72 -12.27 -11.37
CA PHE A 517 13.98 -11.41 -12.28
C PHE A 517 13.72 -12.09 -13.61
N THR A 518 14.63 -12.92 -14.11
CA THR A 518 14.38 -13.74 -15.31
C THR A 518 13.17 -14.67 -15.12
N ALA A 519 12.98 -15.23 -13.93
CA ALA A 519 11.79 -16.02 -13.60
C ALA A 519 10.48 -15.20 -13.64
N PHE A 520 10.54 -13.90 -13.30
CA PHE A 520 9.37 -13.01 -13.43
C PHE A 520 9.15 -12.51 -14.87
N ILE A 521 10.20 -12.38 -15.69
CA ILE A 521 10.11 -11.98 -17.10
C ILE A 521 9.39 -13.01 -17.94
N ILE A 522 9.77 -14.28 -17.77
CA ILE A 522 9.37 -15.35 -18.68
C ILE A 522 7.84 -15.45 -18.80
N PRO A 523 7.06 -15.44 -17.70
CA PRO A 523 5.61 -15.42 -17.79
C PRO A 523 5.06 -14.16 -18.49
N ILE A 524 5.70 -13.00 -18.32
CA ILE A 524 5.28 -11.74 -18.94
C ILE A 524 5.53 -11.77 -20.45
N ILE A 525 6.70 -12.25 -20.88
CA ILE A 525 7.02 -12.45 -22.31
C ILE A 525 6.04 -13.43 -22.94
N PHE A 526 5.77 -14.55 -22.25
CA PHE A 526 4.85 -15.55 -22.76
C PHE A 526 3.40 -15.06 -22.81
N ALA A 527 2.98 -14.23 -21.85
CA ALA A 527 1.69 -13.55 -21.89
C ALA A 527 1.61 -12.55 -23.06
N LEU A 528 2.67 -11.76 -23.29
CA LEU A 528 2.74 -10.80 -24.41
C LEU A 528 2.66 -11.49 -25.78
N ILE A 529 3.24 -12.68 -25.91
CA ILE A 529 3.21 -13.50 -27.14
C ILE A 529 1.97 -14.41 -27.19
N SER A 530 1.13 -14.45 -26.13
CA SER A 530 -0.04 -15.33 -26.01
C SER A 530 0.28 -16.83 -26.15
N LEU A 531 1.42 -17.25 -25.60
CA LEU A 531 1.78 -18.66 -25.54
C LEU A 531 0.90 -19.43 -24.55
N PRO A 532 0.67 -20.74 -24.78
CA PRO A 532 -0.07 -21.58 -23.85
C PRO A 532 0.49 -21.53 -22.41
N PRO A 533 -0.36 -21.57 -21.37
CA PRO A 533 0.09 -21.50 -19.97
C PRO A 533 1.09 -22.58 -19.56
N ILE A 534 1.18 -23.68 -20.30
CA ILE A 534 2.14 -24.76 -20.07
C ILE A 534 3.59 -24.26 -20.14
N PHE A 535 3.85 -23.20 -20.90
CA PHE A 535 5.16 -22.58 -21.00
C PHE A 535 5.51 -21.74 -19.77
N TYR A 536 4.54 -21.26 -18.98
CA TYR A 536 4.83 -20.53 -17.73
C TYR A 536 5.60 -21.38 -16.73
N SER A 537 5.47 -22.71 -16.79
CA SER A 537 6.24 -23.68 -16.00
C SER A 537 7.75 -23.55 -16.20
N ILE A 538 8.20 -23.05 -17.36
CA ILE A 538 9.62 -22.84 -17.67
C ILE A 538 10.24 -21.79 -16.74
N ALA A 539 9.43 -20.86 -16.22
CA ALA A 539 9.86 -19.87 -15.23
C ALA A 539 10.32 -20.49 -13.90
N ALA A 540 9.89 -21.72 -13.60
CA ALA A 540 10.31 -22.43 -12.39
C ALA A 540 11.81 -22.75 -12.38
N ILE A 541 12.44 -22.92 -13.55
CA ILE A 541 13.86 -23.25 -13.68
C ILE A 541 14.75 -22.08 -13.20
N PRO A 542 14.67 -20.86 -13.76
CA PRO A 542 15.43 -19.74 -13.24
C PRO A 542 15.03 -19.36 -11.81
N PHE A 543 13.78 -19.60 -11.40
CA PHE A 543 13.38 -19.40 -10.01
C PHE A 543 14.12 -20.35 -9.06
N ALA A 544 14.18 -21.64 -9.37
CA ALA A 544 14.93 -22.62 -8.59
C ALA A 544 16.43 -22.30 -8.53
N ILE A 545 17.01 -21.86 -9.66
CA ILE A 545 18.40 -21.40 -9.72
C ILE A 545 18.62 -20.16 -8.85
N SER A 546 17.67 -19.22 -8.81
CA SER A 546 17.76 -18.05 -7.94
C SER A 546 17.81 -18.46 -6.46
N ILE A 547 17.02 -19.46 -6.04
CA ILE A 547 17.03 -19.97 -4.66
C ILE A 547 18.41 -20.52 -4.30
N LEU A 548 19.10 -21.21 -5.22
CA LEU A 548 20.45 -21.70 -5.00
C LEU A 548 21.45 -20.56 -4.78
N PHE A 549 21.37 -19.48 -5.56
CA PHE A 549 22.24 -18.32 -5.38
C PHE A 549 21.90 -17.51 -4.13
N LEU A 550 20.63 -17.45 -3.74
CA LEU A 550 20.21 -16.85 -2.47
C LEU A 550 20.75 -17.66 -1.28
N TRP A 551 20.69 -19.00 -1.38
CA TRP A 551 21.30 -19.90 -0.40
C TRP A 551 22.81 -19.67 -0.31
N ASP A 552 23.53 -19.62 -1.44
CA ASP A 552 24.98 -19.36 -1.45
C ASP A 552 25.35 -17.98 -0.88
N ALA A 553 24.58 -16.95 -1.23
CA ALA A 553 24.73 -15.61 -0.67
C ALA A 553 24.51 -15.60 0.86
N SER A 554 23.46 -16.27 1.33
CA SER A 554 23.14 -16.37 2.76
C SER A 554 24.19 -17.18 3.53
N ARG A 555 24.74 -18.26 2.95
CA ARG A 555 25.81 -19.05 3.55
C ARG A 555 27.11 -18.27 3.63
N THR A 556 27.43 -17.51 2.57
CA THR A 556 28.61 -16.63 2.55
C THR A 556 28.47 -15.52 3.58
N ALA A 557 27.29 -14.91 3.70
CA ALA A 557 26.99 -13.95 4.75
C ALA A 557 27.12 -14.59 6.15
N ALA A 558 26.56 -15.78 6.37
CA ALA A 558 26.65 -16.51 7.63
C ALA A 558 28.10 -16.90 8.01
N PHE A 559 28.94 -17.21 7.02
CA PHE A 559 30.36 -17.49 7.23
C PHE A 559 31.12 -16.24 7.69
N ILE A 560 30.92 -15.10 7.00
CA ILE A 560 31.47 -13.80 7.40
C ILE A 560 31.02 -13.46 8.83
N LEU A 561 29.74 -13.68 9.14
CA LEU A 561 29.16 -13.45 10.46
C LEU A 561 29.77 -14.35 11.56
N ARG A 562 30.25 -15.56 11.22
CA ARG A 562 30.89 -16.50 12.17
C ARG A 562 32.37 -16.18 12.40
N GLU A 563 33.08 -15.70 11.38
CA GLU A 563 34.52 -15.41 11.43
C GLU A 563 34.87 -13.96 11.80
N SER A 564 33.87 -13.10 12.07
CA SER A 564 34.08 -11.72 12.50
C SER A 564 35.21 -11.58 13.55
N PRO A 565 36.16 -10.64 13.36
CA PRO A 565 37.31 -10.44 14.25
C PRO A 565 36.92 -10.05 15.68
N LEU A 566 35.64 -9.70 15.92
CA LEU A 566 35.06 -9.53 17.25
C LEU A 566 35.17 -10.80 18.11
N LYS A 567 35.09 -11.99 17.50
CA LYS A 567 35.28 -13.27 18.20
C LYS A 567 36.76 -13.54 18.50
N ARG A 568 37.68 -13.13 17.61
CA ARG A 568 39.15 -13.20 17.86
C ARG A 568 39.58 -12.25 18.97
N ARG A 569 39.13 -10.98 18.95
CA ARG A 569 39.45 -10.00 20.02
C ARG A 569 38.87 -10.37 21.39
N LEU A 570 37.74 -11.09 21.44
CA LEU A 570 37.17 -11.61 22.69
C LEU A 570 37.86 -12.88 23.21
N LEU A 571 38.49 -13.66 22.32
CA LEU A 571 39.30 -14.83 22.67
C LEU A 571 40.74 -14.42 23.05
N GLU A 572 41.30 -13.41 22.41
CA GLU A 572 42.61 -12.81 22.74
C GLU A 572 42.60 -11.99 24.02
N ARG A 573 41.44 -11.45 24.45
CA ARG A 573 41.29 -10.84 25.79
C ARG A 573 41.02 -11.86 26.91
N ARG A 574 40.82 -13.13 26.55
CA ARG A 574 40.61 -14.25 27.50
C ARG A 574 41.84 -15.16 27.63
N ARG A 575 42.87 -14.93 26.81
CA ARG A 575 44.24 -15.40 27.04
C ARG A 575 45.04 -14.22 27.59
#